data_AF-A0A2V6S4N6-F1
#
_entry.id   AF-A0A2V6S4N6-F1
#
_cell.length_a   1.000
_cell.length_b   1.000
_cell.length_c   1.000
_cell.angle_alpha   90.00
_cell.angle_beta   90.00
_cell.angle_gamma   90.00
#
_symmetry.space_group_name_H-M   'P 1'
#
loop_
_entity.id
_entity.type
_entity.pdbx_description
1 polymer ?
#
loop_
_entity_poly.entity_id
_entity_poly.type
_entity_poly.pdbx_seq_one_letter_code
_entity_poly.pdbx_strand_id
1 'polypeptide(L)'
;MRVVARRLTLEEDGIPGYVAHPEGGGPRPGVMMVHHAHGVTADYKIDAYQLATLGFNVLVPSLFNMFGVPGTNHIGQGADLPQVRAIVLYYPSVRDEPETSHRPRHAFALARTLRCASLVFCAGKDYIATPAIQGPLWQSFTANGQLVEWHFFSDANHGFRHPDNDGYQPHYADLAWPLVTSFLERTV
;
A
#
# COMPACT_ATOMS: atom_id res chain seq x y z
N MET A 1 -3.48 -25.15 -0.29
CA MET A 1 -2.55 -24.78 -1.38
C MET A 1 -1.18 -24.56 -0.77
N ARG A 2 -0.10 -25.12 -1.34
CA ARG A 2 1.26 -24.88 -0.83
C ARG A 2 1.75 -23.53 -1.31
N VAL A 3 2.38 -22.75 -0.43
CA VAL A 3 2.98 -21.45 -0.75
C VAL A 3 4.49 -21.60 -0.80
N VAL A 4 5.10 -21.00 -1.81
CA VAL A 4 6.55 -20.78 -1.88
C VAL A 4 6.81 -19.35 -1.44
N ALA A 5 7.62 -19.19 -0.41
CA ALA A 5 7.99 -17.87 0.09
C ALA A 5 9.48 -17.83 0.41
N ARG A 6 10.15 -16.77 -0.05
CA ARG A 6 11.59 -16.61 0.15
C ARG A 6 12.03 -15.16 0.09
N ARG A 7 13.19 -14.90 0.67
CA ARG A 7 13.93 -13.65 0.46
C ARG A 7 14.42 -13.58 -0.98
N LEU A 8 14.44 -12.37 -1.53
CA LEU A 8 15.09 -12.02 -2.78
C LEU A 8 16.42 -11.29 -2.50
N THR A 9 17.40 -11.52 -3.37
CA THR A 9 18.72 -10.87 -3.31
C THR A 9 19.00 -10.08 -4.59
N LEU A 10 19.90 -9.10 -4.53
CA LEU A 10 20.30 -8.36 -5.73
C LEU A 10 21.06 -9.28 -6.70
N GLU A 11 21.91 -10.14 -6.15
CA GLU A 11 22.81 -11.01 -6.90
C GLU A 11 22.07 -12.12 -7.66
N GLU A 12 21.08 -12.75 -7.02
CA GLU A 12 20.36 -13.88 -7.62
C GLU A 12 19.12 -13.44 -8.39
N ASP A 13 18.40 -12.41 -7.90
CA ASP A 13 17.09 -12.04 -8.40
C ASP A 13 17.05 -10.67 -9.11
N GLY A 14 18.15 -9.91 -9.07
CA GLY A 14 18.21 -8.55 -9.61
C GLY A 14 17.46 -7.50 -8.76
N ILE A 15 16.81 -7.90 -7.67
CA ILE A 15 16.10 -7.01 -6.76
C ILE A 15 16.07 -7.59 -5.34
N PRO A 16 16.52 -6.85 -4.31
CA PRO A 16 16.39 -7.29 -2.93
C PRO A 16 14.94 -7.16 -2.46
N GLY A 17 14.48 -8.10 -1.63
CA GLY A 17 13.11 -8.05 -1.12
C GLY A 17 12.59 -9.38 -0.59
N TYR A 18 11.29 -9.59 -0.75
CA TYR A 18 10.60 -10.83 -0.40
C TYR A 18 9.55 -11.16 -1.44
N VAL A 19 9.39 -12.45 -1.73
CA VAL A 19 8.33 -12.95 -2.60
C VAL A 19 7.55 -14.04 -1.87
N ALA A 20 6.23 -14.06 -2.08
CA ALA A 20 5.37 -15.16 -1.70
C ALA A 20 4.39 -15.43 -2.84
N HIS A 21 4.27 -16.69 -3.25
CA HIS A 21 3.34 -17.09 -4.30
C HIS A 21 2.88 -18.54 -4.09
N PRO A 22 1.71 -18.93 -4.60
CA PRO A 22 1.34 -20.33 -4.57
C PRO A 22 2.29 -21.19 -5.42
N GLU A 23 2.49 -22.45 -5.04
CA GLU A 23 3.28 -23.40 -5.79
C GLU A 23 2.65 -23.68 -7.18
N GLY A 24 3.47 -24.02 -8.16
CA GLY A 24 3.06 -24.23 -9.55
C GLY A 24 3.07 -22.96 -10.42
N GLY A 25 3.10 -23.16 -11.74
CA GLY A 25 3.09 -22.09 -12.74
C GLY A 25 1.68 -21.68 -13.16
N GLY A 26 1.59 -20.62 -13.98
CA GLY A 26 0.36 -20.11 -14.58
C GLY A 26 0.10 -18.63 -14.26
N PRO A 27 -0.75 -17.95 -15.04
CA PRO A 27 -1.11 -16.56 -14.81
C PRO A 27 -1.93 -16.44 -13.53
N ARG A 28 -1.54 -15.50 -12.66
CA ARG A 28 -2.23 -15.16 -11.41
C ARG A 28 -2.17 -13.66 -11.18
N PRO A 29 -3.15 -13.07 -10.45
CA PRO A 29 -3.08 -11.67 -10.08
C PRO A 29 -1.83 -11.39 -9.23
N GLY A 30 -1.17 -10.27 -9.52
CA GLY A 30 0.04 -9.82 -8.83
C GLY A 30 -0.25 -8.72 -7.82
N VAL A 31 0.37 -8.77 -6.64
CA VAL A 31 0.35 -7.70 -5.64
C VAL A 31 1.77 -7.24 -5.37
N MET A 32 2.03 -5.94 -5.54
CA MET A 32 3.27 -5.31 -5.11
C MET A 32 3.01 -4.52 -3.83
N MET A 33 3.65 -4.91 -2.74
CA MET A 33 3.52 -4.21 -1.46
C MET A 33 4.67 -3.22 -1.26
N VAL A 34 4.34 -1.97 -0.97
CA VAL A 34 5.29 -0.90 -0.68
C VAL A 34 5.47 -0.80 0.83
N HIS A 35 6.70 -0.99 1.32
CA HIS A 35 6.97 -0.95 2.75
C HIS A 35 7.13 0.47 3.32
N HIS A 36 6.88 0.61 4.62
CA HIS A 36 7.12 1.84 5.38
C HIS A 36 8.61 2.01 5.75
N ALA A 37 8.92 2.97 6.62
CA ALA A 37 10.27 3.40 6.99
C ALA A 37 11.22 2.33 7.59
N HIS A 38 10.73 1.15 8.00
CA HIS A 38 11.56 0.08 8.58
C HIS A 38 11.86 -1.08 7.62
N GLY A 39 11.45 -0.99 6.35
CA GLY A 39 11.81 -1.99 5.36
C GLY A 39 10.85 -3.19 5.31
N VAL A 40 11.36 -4.33 4.83
CA VAL A 40 10.59 -5.59 4.70
C VAL A 40 10.53 -6.32 6.05
N THR A 41 9.74 -5.78 6.95
CA THR A 41 9.49 -6.28 8.32
C THR A 41 8.64 -7.56 8.34
N ALA A 42 8.42 -8.13 9.52
CA ALA A 42 7.72 -9.41 9.67
C ALA A 42 6.24 -9.34 9.23
N ASP A 43 5.54 -8.26 9.55
CA ASP A 43 4.17 -7.99 9.12
C ASP A 43 4.00 -8.04 7.60
N TYR A 44 4.92 -7.45 6.82
CA TYR A 44 4.88 -7.54 5.36
C TYR A 44 5.06 -8.96 4.84
N LYS A 45 5.94 -9.75 5.47
CA LYS A 45 6.16 -11.15 5.08
C LYS A 45 4.95 -12.03 5.40
N ILE A 46 4.30 -11.77 6.53
CA ILE A 46 3.08 -12.44 6.96
C ILE A 46 1.94 -12.12 6.00
N ASP A 47 1.70 -10.84 5.71
CA ASP A 47 0.64 -10.39 4.80
C ASP A 47 0.88 -10.92 3.38
N ALA A 48 2.12 -10.89 2.90
CA ALA A 48 2.47 -11.46 1.61
C ALA A 48 2.21 -12.97 1.56
N TYR A 49 2.55 -13.70 2.62
CA TYR A 49 2.25 -15.13 2.70
C TYR A 49 0.74 -15.38 2.71
N GLN A 50 -0.03 -14.59 3.47
CA GLN A 50 -1.49 -14.72 3.54
C GLN A 50 -2.15 -14.41 2.19
N LEU A 51 -1.75 -13.35 1.50
CA LEU A 51 -2.20 -13.06 0.13
C LEU A 51 -1.81 -14.18 -0.84
N ALA A 52 -0.62 -14.76 -0.70
CA ALA A 52 -0.25 -15.93 -1.49
C ALA A 52 -1.13 -17.15 -1.19
N THR A 53 -1.61 -17.35 0.05
CA THR A 53 -2.60 -18.40 0.35
C THR A 53 -3.96 -18.16 -0.30
N LEU A 54 -4.27 -16.91 -0.67
CA LEU A 54 -5.48 -16.52 -1.41
C LEU A 54 -5.30 -16.62 -2.94
N GLY A 55 -4.11 -16.95 -3.44
CA GLY A 55 -3.87 -17.14 -4.87
C GLY A 55 -3.06 -16.03 -5.56
N PHE A 56 -2.65 -15.00 -4.83
CA PHE A 56 -1.88 -13.88 -5.39
C PHE A 56 -0.40 -14.21 -5.51
N ASN A 57 0.26 -13.69 -6.55
CA ASN A 57 1.72 -13.59 -6.60
C ASN A 57 2.12 -12.27 -5.94
N VAL A 58 2.85 -12.33 -4.83
CA VAL A 58 3.16 -11.14 -4.02
C VAL A 58 4.65 -10.82 -4.04
N LEU A 59 4.97 -9.57 -4.36
CA LEU A 59 6.33 -9.02 -4.32
C LEU A 59 6.39 -7.87 -3.31
N VAL A 60 7.37 -7.91 -2.42
CA VAL A 60 7.70 -6.82 -1.49
C VAL A 60 9.15 -6.38 -1.77
N PRO A 61 9.37 -5.40 -2.66
CA PRO A 61 10.72 -4.94 -2.96
C PRO A 61 11.29 -4.15 -1.79
N SER A 62 12.59 -4.30 -1.53
CA SER A 62 13.31 -3.49 -0.55
C SER A 62 13.72 -2.15 -1.18
N LEU A 63 12.87 -1.13 -0.99
CA LEU A 63 13.00 0.16 -1.66
C LEU A 63 14.20 0.99 -1.17
N PHE A 64 14.61 0.85 0.10
CA PHE A 64 15.81 1.55 0.60
C PHE A 64 17.07 1.09 -0.11
N ASN A 65 17.12 -0.18 -0.50
CA ASN A 65 18.24 -0.74 -1.23
C ASN A 65 18.19 -0.40 -2.72
N MET A 66 17.02 -0.05 -3.28
CA MET A 66 16.89 0.40 -4.67
C MET A 66 17.24 1.89 -4.86
N PHE A 67 16.99 2.73 -3.86
CA PHE A 67 17.15 4.19 -4.00
C PHE A 67 18.25 4.80 -3.13
N GLY A 68 18.82 4.06 -2.18
CA GLY A 68 19.84 4.60 -1.26
C GLY A 68 19.31 5.70 -0.32
N VAL A 69 17.98 5.82 -0.19
CA VAL A 69 17.28 6.81 0.65
C VAL A 69 16.06 6.19 1.36
N PRO A 70 15.59 6.78 2.48
CA PRO A 70 14.35 6.40 3.15
C PRO A 70 13.12 6.55 2.23
N GLY A 71 12.26 5.54 2.23
CA GLY A 71 11.25 5.29 1.20
C GLY A 71 9.93 6.04 1.32
N THR A 72 9.88 7.17 2.02
CA THR A 72 8.66 7.97 2.20
C THR A 72 8.15 8.66 0.92
N ASN A 73 8.90 8.59 -0.19
CA ASN A 73 8.66 9.41 -1.38
C ASN A 73 8.19 8.64 -2.63
N HIS A 74 8.04 7.31 -2.60
CA HIS A 74 7.92 6.49 -3.82
C HIS A 74 6.49 6.05 -4.21
N ILE A 75 5.48 6.30 -3.36
CA ILE A 75 4.13 5.71 -3.50
C ILE A 75 3.42 6.18 -4.79
N GLY A 76 3.71 7.40 -5.27
CA GLY A 76 2.95 8.01 -6.37
C GLY A 76 3.23 7.45 -7.77
N GLN A 77 4.47 7.03 -8.06
CA GLN A 77 4.87 6.66 -9.43
C GLN A 77 4.33 5.30 -9.87
N GLY A 78 4.17 4.35 -8.94
CA GLY A 78 3.66 3.03 -9.25
C GLY A 78 2.16 3.02 -9.56
N ALA A 79 1.38 3.89 -8.92
CA ALA A 79 -0.07 3.92 -9.03
C ALA A 79 -0.58 4.41 -10.41
N ASP A 80 0.22 5.18 -11.14
CA ASP A 80 -0.12 5.73 -12.47
C ASP A 80 0.10 4.72 -13.62
N LEU A 81 0.68 3.54 -13.33
CA LEU A 81 0.94 2.52 -14.34
C LEU A 81 -0.40 1.99 -14.90
N PRO A 82 -0.60 1.97 -16.24
CA PRO A 82 -1.87 1.58 -16.84
C PRO A 82 -2.29 0.13 -16.54
N GLN A 83 -1.36 -0.71 -16.09
CA GLN A 83 -1.62 -2.11 -15.73
C GLN A 83 -2.14 -2.28 -14.31
N VAL A 84 -2.07 -1.26 -13.45
CA VAL A 84 -2.56 -1.35 -12.07
C VAL A 84 -4.09 -1.44 -12.07
N ARG A 85 -4.62 -2.49 -11.44
CA ARG A 85 -6.07 -2.76 -11.35
C ARG A 85 -6.70 -2.20 -10.09
N ALA A 86 -5.94 -2.20 -9.00
CA ALA A 86 -6.37 -1.72 -7.70
C ALA A 86 -5.19 -1.19 -6.88
N ILE A 87 -5.46 -0.24 -5.98
CA ILE A 87 -4.52 0.22 -4.95
C ILE A 87 -5.17 0.15 -3.56
N VAL A 88 -4.35 -0.15 -2.55
CA VAL A 88 -4.74 -0.18 -1.14
C VAL A 88 -3.82 0.76 -0.38
N LEU A 89 -4.38 1.76 0.30
CA LEU A 89 -3.65 2.81 1.00
C LEU A 89 -4.02 2.82 2.48
N TYR A 90 -3.01 2.62 3.33
CA TYR A 90 -3.13 2.77 4.78
C TYR A 90 -2.60 4.14 5.20
N TYR A 91 -3.42 4.95 5.89
CA TYR A 91 -3.07 6.26 6.46
C TYR A 91 -2.08 7.05 5.56
N PRO A 92 -2.45 7.33 4.30
CA PRO A 92 -1.51 7.89 3.33
C PRO A 92 -0.95 9.22 3.85
N SER A 93 0.38 9.28 3.99
CA SER A 93 1.11 10.44 4.56
C SER A 93 1.12 11.63 3.59
N VAL A 94 -0.06 12.19 3.33
CA VAL A 94 -0.28 13.38 2.50
C VAL A 94 -0.27 14.60 3.41
N ARG A 95 0.41 15.65 2.98
CA ARG A 95 0.46 16.97 3.63
C ARG A 95 0.01 18.02 2.63
N ASP A 96 -0.40 19.19 3.10
CA ASP A 96 -0.56 20.35 2.23
C ASP A 96 0.83 20.96 1.97
N GLU A 97 1.50 20.46 0.94
CA GLU A 97 2.87 20.84 0.59
C GLU A 97 3.01 21.05 -0.92
N PRO A 98 3.88 21.99 -1.34
CA PRO A 98 4.09 22.24 -2.77
C PRO A 98 4.77 21.04 -3.43
N GLU A 99 4.54 20.91 -4.74
CA GLU A 99 5.28 19.97 -5.58
C GLU A 99 6.78 20.33 -5.59
N THR A 100 7.61 19.29 -5.69
CA THR A 100 9.07 19.42 -5.75
C THR A 100 9.62 18.57 -6.89
N SER A 101 10.90 18.70 -7.21
CA SER A 101 11.54 17.80 -8.18
C SER A 101 11.44 16.31 -7.80
N HIS A 102 11.41 16.00 -6.50
CA HIS A 102 11.28 14.63 -5.99
C HIS A 102 9.81 14.18 -5.87
N ARG A 103 8.88 15.12 -5.71
CA ARG A 103 7.42 14.89 -5.68
C ARG A 103 6.76 15.82 -6.71
N PRO A 104 6.91 15.52 -8.01
CA PRO A 104 6.52 16.43 -9.10
C PRO A 104 5.01 16.50 -9.32
N ARG A 105 4.23 15.66 -8.64
CA ARG A 105 2.77 15.71 -8.63
C ARG A 105 2.26 15.55 -7.20
N HIS A 106 1.44 16.49 -6.77
CA HIS A 106 0.80 16.43 -5.46
C HIS A 106 -0.20 15.27 -5.42
N ALA A 107 -0.40 14.66 -4.25
CA ALA A 107 -1.28 13.50 -4.10
C ALA A 107 -2.72 13.78 -4.56
N PHE A 108 -3.22 15.00 -4.38
CA PHE A 108 -4.54 15.43 -4.87
C PHE A 108 -4.62 15.39 -6.40
N ALA A 109 -3.58 15.87 -7.08
CA ALA A 109 -3.54 15.85 -8.54
C ALA A 109 -3.38 14.43 -9.08
N LEU A 110 -2.55 13.61 -8.42
CA LEU A 110 -2.38 12.20 -8.76
C LEU A 110 -3.67 11.39 -8.59
N ALA A 111 -4.37 11.54 -7.46
CA ALA A 111 -5.58 10.78 -7.19
C ALA A 111 -6.65 10.95 -8.29
N ARG A 112 -6.72 12.14 -8.91
CA ARG A 112 -7.62 12.44 -10.03
C ARG A 112 -7.27 11.70 -11.33
N THR A 113 -6.02 11.27 -11.50
CA THR A 113 -5.55 10.63 -12.74
C THR A 113 -5.56 9.10 -12.68
N LEU A 114 -5.79 8.53 -11.49
CA LEU A 114 -5.82 7.09 -11.31
C LEU A 114 -6.95 6.45 -12.12
N ARG A 115 -6.64 5.31 -12.75
CA ARG A 115 -7.56 4.50 -13.58
C ARG A 115 -7.86 3.13 -12.97
N CYS A 116 -7.69 3.02 -11.66
CA CYS A 116 -7.81 1.77 -10.92
C CYS A 116 -8.74 1.93 -9.71
N ALA A 117 -9.27 0.82 -9.22
CA ALA A 117 -10.03 0.82 -7.99
C ALA A 117 -9.13 1.23 -6.82
N SER A 118 -9.66 1.97 -5.83
CA SER A 118 -8.89 2.43 -4.68
C SER A 118 -9.58 2.07 -3.36
N LEU A 119 -8.86 1.41 -2.46
CA LEU A 119 -9.26 1.23 -1.06
C LEU A 119 -8.36 2.10 -0.18
N VAL A 120 -8.96 2.97 0.62
CA VAL A 120 -8.23 3.93 1.46
C VAL A 120 -8.69 3.83 2.90
N PHE A 121 -7.75 3.65 3.83
CA PHE A 121 -7.98 3.74 5.27
C PHE A 121 -7.41 5.05 5.82
N CYS A 122 -8.24 5.80 6.52
CA CYS A 122 -7.89 7.07 7.14
C CYS A 122 -8.07 7.02 8.66
N ALA A 123 -7.17 7.69 9.36
CA ALA A 123 -7.13 7.77 10.81
C ALA A 123 -7.62 9.15 11.28
N GLY A 124 -8.56 9.19 12.22
CA GLY A 124 -9.16 10.44 12.70
C GLY A 124 -8.24 11.28 13.58
N LYS A 125 -7.26 10.65 14.25
CA LYS A 125 -6.19 11.32 15.01
C LYS A 125 -4.88 11.43 14.25
N ASP A 126 -4.90 11.26 12.93
CA ASP A 126 -3.72 11.41 12.10
C ASP A 126 -3.22 12.86 12.13
N TYR A 127 -2.00 13.06 12.63
CA TYR A 127 -1.37 14.38 12.71
C TYR A 127 -0.60 14.75 11.44
N ILE A 128 -0.42 13.81 10.51
CA ILE A 128 0.23 14.02 9.20
C ILE A 128 -0.85 14.36 8.17
N ALA A 129 -1.72 13.41 7.87
CA ALA A 129 -2.86 13.58 6.98
C ALA A 129 -4.09 13.88 7.83
N THR A 130 -4.14 15.08 8.40
CA THR A 130 -5.25 15.49 9.27
C THR A 130 -6.60 15.39 8.56
N PRO A 131 -7.74 15.34 9.28
CA PRO A 131 -9.06 15.35 8.65
C PRO A 131 -9.27 16.49 7.64
N ALA A 132 -8.63 17.64 7.85
CA ALA A 132 -8.64 18.77 6.91
C ALA A 132 -7.91 18.47 5.58
N ILE A 133 -6.91 17.60 5.58
CA ILE A 133 -6.21 17.09 4.39
C ILE A 133 -6.97 15.92 3.75
N GLN A 134 -7.59 15.07 4.57
CA GLN A 134 -8.34 13.91 4.11
C GLN A 134 -9.55 14.30 3.25
N GLY A 135 -10.25 15.39 3.59
CA GLY A 135 -11.40 15.87 2.82
C GLY A 135 -11.07 16.16 1.34
N PRO A 136 -10.10 17.06 1.05
CA PRO A 136 -9.64 17.31 -0.33
C PRO A 136 -9.07 16.07 -1.04
N LEU A 137 -8.41 15.16 -0.30
CA LEU A 137 -7.93 13.91 -0.87
C LEU A 137 -9.09 13.02 -1.32
N TRP A 138 -10.10 12.84 -0.46
CA TRP A 138 -11.32 12.10 -0.78
C TRP A 138 -12.06 12.67 -1.99
N GLN A 139 -12.19 14.00 -2.08
CA GLN A 139 -12.74 14.67 -3.26
C GLN A 139 -11.95 14.35 -4.54
N SER A 140 -10.63 14.22 -4.42
CA SER A 140 -9.77 13.91 -5.57
C SER A 140 -9.93 12.47 -6.05
N PHE A 141 -10.08 11.51 -5.13
CA PHE A 141 -10.39 10.13 -5.47
C PHE A 141 -11.79 9.98 -6.06
N THR A 142 -12.80 10.63 -5.49
CA THR A 142 -14.17 10.53 -6.03
C THR A 142 -14.31 11.18 -7.41
N ALA A 143 -13.52 12.22 -7.70
CA ALA A 143 -13.53 12.90 -9.00
C ALA A 143 -12.96 12.08 -10.18
N ASN A 144 -12.21 10.99 -9.93
CA ASN A 144 -11.61 10.19 -11.01
C ASN A 144 -12.59 9.19 -11.67
N GLY A 145 -13.80 9.05 -11.12
CA GLY A 145 -14.85 8.16 -11.62
C GLY A 145 -14.57 6.66 -11.48
N GLN A 146 -13.53 6.27 -10.75
CA GLN A 146 -13.21 4.87 -10.42
C GLN A 146 -13.91 4.43 -9.13
N LEU A 147 -13.96 3.12 -8.88
CA LEU A 147 -14.40 2.59 -7.60
C LEU A 147 -13.47 3.10 -6.48
N VAL A 148 -14.06 3.73 -5.46
CA VAL A 148 -13.35 4.10 -4.23
C VAL A 148 -14.08 3.58 -3.00
N GLU A 149 -13.40 2.76 -2.20
CA GLU A 149 -13.82 2.37 -0.86
C GLU A 149 -13.00 3.16 0.16
N TRP A 150 -13.66 3.98 0.98
CA TRP A 150 -13.02 4.89 1.93
C TRP A 150 -13.46 4.57 3.35
N HIS A 151 -12.53 4.11 4.18
CA HIS A 151 -12.77 3.76 5.58
C HIS A 151 -12.12 4.79 6.49
N PHE A 152 -12.91 5.41 7.37
CA PHE A 152 -12.44 6.38 8.34
C PHE A 152 -12.61 5.84 9.75
N PHE A 153 -11.51 5.72 10.49
CA PHE A 153 -11.48 5.25 11.88
C PHE A 153 -11.25 6.45 12.80
N SER A 154 -12.31 6.91 13.45
CA SER A 154 -12.37 8.23 14.11
C SER A 154 -11.35 8.42 15.23
N ASP A 155 -10.98 7.37 15.95
CA ASP A 155 -10.02 7.42 17.06
C ASP A 155 -8.68 6.74 16.73
N ALA A 156 -8.49 6.30 15.48
CA ALA A 156 -7.24 5.71 15.03
C ALA A 156 -6.13 6.76 14.91
N ASN A 157 -4.91 6.36 15.25
CA ASN A 157 -3.69 7.14 15.12
C ASN A 157 -3.05 6.94 13.74
N HIS A 158 -2.14 7.84 13.36
CA HIS A 158 -1.23 7.56 12.27
C HIS A 158 -0.42 6.29 12.58
N GLY A 159 -0.21 5.41 11.59
CA GLY A 159 0.56 4.18 11.81
C GLY A 159 -0.21 3.05 12.51
N PHE A 160 -1.54 3.14 12.66
CA PHE A 160 -2.35 2.18 13.43
C PHE A 160 -2.18 0.70 13.05
N ARG A 161 -1.72 0.39 11.83
CA ARG A 161 -1.57 -0.97 11.32
C ARG A 161 -0.18 -1.56 11.56
N HIS A 162 0.82 -0.74 11.86
CA HIS A 162 2.21 -1.18 11.92
C HIS A 162 2.63 -1.48 13.37
N PRO A 163 2.94 -2.74 13.74
CA PRO A 163 3.20 -3.15 15.12
C PRO A 163 4.32 -2.40 15.84
N ASP A 164 5.34 -1.95 15.10
CA ASP A 164 6.50 -1.25 15.68
C ASP A 164 6.31 0.28 15.72
N ASN A 165 5.11 0.79 15.39
CA ASN A 165 4.79 2.21 15.47
C ASN A 165 4.12 2.56 16.82
N ASP A 166 4.44 3.71 17.40
CA ASP A 166 3.76 4.23 18.60
C ASP A 166 2.23 4.34 18.43
N GLY A 167 1.77 4.56 17.19
CA GLY A 167 0.36 4.65 16.85
C GLY A 167 -0.36 3.30 16.71
N TYR A 168 0.33 2.16 16.87
CA TYR A 168 -0.23 0.83 16.63
C TYR A 168 -1.50 0.57 17.43
N GLN A 169 -2.55 0.12 16.74
CA GLN A 169 -3.82 -0.27 17.33
C GLN A 169 -4.26 -1.61 16.72
N PRO A 170 -4.03 -2.74 17.41
CA PRO A 170 -4.25 -4.08 16.85
C PRO A 170 -5.69 -4.30 16.39
N HIS A 171 -6.67 -3.72 17.08
CA HIS A 171 -8.07 -3.77 16.66
C HIS A 171 -8.29 -3.26 15.24
N TYR A 172 -7.69 -2.11 14.87
CA TYR A 172 -7.81 -1.57 13.51
C TYR A 172 -6.99 -2.34 12.50
N ALA A 173 -5.87 -2.92 12.93
CA ALA A 173 -5.10 -3.83 12.09
C ALA A 173 -5.92 -5.05 11.67
N ASP A 174 -6.60 -5.66 12.64
CA ASP A 174 -7.45 -6.85 12.44
C ASP A 174 -8.70 -6.52 11.62
N LEU A 175 -9.31 -5.34 11.83
CA LEU A 175 -10.48 -4.90 11.05
C LEU A 175 -10.14 -4.58 9.60
N ALA A 176 -8.97 -4.00 9.33
CA ALA A 176 -8.61 -3.61 7.98
C ALA A 176 -8.28 -4.81 7.08
N TRP A 177 -7.77 -5.90 7.65
CA TRP A 177 -7.35 -7.07 6.87
C TRP A 177 -8.46 -7.70 6.01
N PRO A 178 -9.63 -8.10 6.54
CA PRO A 178 -10.69 -8.68 5.72
C PRO A 178 -11.23 -7.70 4.66
N LEU A 179 -11.17 -6.38 4.92
CA LEU A 179 -11.55 -5.37 3.94
C LEU A 179 -10.58 -5.37 2.75
N VAL A 180 -9.27 -5.47 3.01
CA VAL A 180 -8.25 -5.56 1.97
C VAL A 180 -8.38 -6.81 1.13
N THR A 181 -8.44 -7.99 1.75
CA THR A 181 -8.49 -9.24 0.99
C THR A 181 -9.75 -9.30 0.14
N SER A 182 -10.88 -8.92 0.71
CA SER A 182 -12.15 -8.91 0.00
C SER A 182 -12.16 -7.90 -1.16
N PHE A 183 -11.58 -6.71 -0.96
CA PHE A 183 -11.44 -5.71 -2.03
C PHE A 183 -10.57 -6.22 -3.18
N LEU A 184 -9.42 -6.82 -2.88
CA LEU A 184 -8.50 -7.35 -3.89
C LEU A 184 -9.16 -8.49 -4.69
N GLU A 185 -9.85 -9.43 -4.03
CA GLU A 185 -10.57 -10.51 -4.70
C GLU A 185 -11.67 -10.01 -5.66
N ARG A 186 -12.28 -8.85 -5.40
CA ARG A 186 -13.31 -8.27 -6.26
C ARG A 186 -12.76 -7.46 -7.43
N THR A 187 -11.52 -6.97 -7.34
CA THR A 187 -11.03 -5.89 -8.22
C THR A 187 -9.85 -6.29 -9.11
N VAL A 188 -9.16 -7.38 -8.79
CA VAL A 188 -7.96 -7.86 -9.49
C VAL A 188 -8.22 -9.23 -10.10
#